data_AF-A0A534UKE3-F1
#
_entry.id   AF-A0A534UKE3-F1
#
_cell.length_a   1.000
_cell.length_b   1.000
_cell.length_c   1.000
_cell.angle_alpha   90.00
_cell.angle_beta   90.00
_cell.angle_gamma   90.00
#
_symmetry.space_group_name_H-M   'P 1'
#
loop_
_entity.id
_entity.type
_entity.pdbx_description
1 polymer ?
#
loop_
_entity_poly.entity_id
_entity_poly.type
_entity_poly.pdbx_seq_one_letter_code
_entity_poly.pdbx_strand_id
1 'polypeptide(L)'
;MDPGEYDRVFRLESRHFWYRGLHALLLRSLERYAPTGVVLRILDAGCGTGGLMGRLGRRGAVTGLDLSPRALSYAAARGERQLVRGSVGQLPFREASFDLVVSADVLYHRAVVDDEGALAELRRVCRPGGFVFLNLPAHAWLAGDHDRAIHTARRYAARRHRSEGDGMQGSYLGPGFADAEIARVLASAGAVAERLVEGELLERAARLLAEEKVVGWFQGRMEFGPRALGNRSILGDPRSPRMQSVMNLKIKFRESFRPFAPSVLREQVAEWFELDVDSPYMLLVAPVRERWRIAMREDEQRLFGIEKLNVPRSTIPAVTHVDYSARIQTVHAETNPLYHALLSRFHALTGCPVLVNTSFNVRGEPIVCTPADAYRCFMRTEMDHLAVGSFLLDKSRQPALTDDADWRREFALD
;
A
#
# COMPACT_ATOMS: atom_id res chain seq x y z
N MET A 1 25.00 -11.01 3.36
CA MET A 1 24.69 -9.70 3.97
C MET A 1 25.91 -9.16 4.71
N ASP A 2 26.13 -7.84 4.67
CA ASP A 2 27.22 -7.21 5.42
C ASP A 2 27.04 -7.38 6.94
N PRO A 3 28.12 -7.55 7.74
CA PRO A 3 28.00 -7.81 9.17
C PRO A 3 27.20 -6.75 9.94
N GLY A 4 27.28 -5.47 9.54
CA GLY A 4 26.54 -4.37 10.16
C GLY A 4 25.04 -4.38 9.85
N GLU A 5 24.63 -5.00 8.74
CA GLU A 5 23.22 -5.11 8.37
C GLU A 5 22.47 -6.11 9.27
N TYR A 6 23.11 -7.21 9.71
CA TYR A 6 22.49 -8.11 10.69
C TYR A 6 22.13 -7.39 12.00
N ASP A 7 22.98 -6.46 12.45
CA ASP A 7 22.70 -5.67 13.65
C ASP A 7 21.54 -4.69 13.45
N ARG A 8 21.47 -4.05 12.28
CA ARG A 8 20.33 -3.18 11.90
C ARG A 8 19.04 -3.97 11.84
N VAL A 9 19.02 -5.11 11.14
CA VAL A 9 17.85 -5.99 11.05
C VAL A 9 17.44 -6.44 12.45
N PHE A 10 18.37 -6.91 13.27
CA PHE A 10 18.06 -7.36 14.63
C PHE A 10 17.38 -6.27 15.47
N ARG A 11 17.84 -5.02 15.39
CA ARG A 11 17.25 -3.90 16.13
C ARG A 11 15.90 -3.44 15.58
N LEU A 12 15.73 -3.45 14.25
CA LEU A 12 14.59 -2.82 13.57
C LEU A 12 13.44 -3.77 13.30
N GLU A 13 13.69 -5.07 13.08
CA GLU A 13 12.72 -6.03 12.55
C GLU A 13 11.45 -6.17 13.40
N SER A 14 11.54 -5.98 14.73
CA SER A 14 10.39 -6.05 15.63
C SER A 14 9.56 -4.75 15.70
N ARG A 15 10.13 -3.59 15.33
CA ARG A 15 9.54 -2.26 15.58
C ARG A 15 9.26 -1.46 14.33
N HIS A 16 10.17 -1.51 13.36
CA HIS A 16 10.08 -0.73 12.13
C HIS A 16 8.90 -1.20 11.28
N PHE A 17 8.12 -0.23 10.78
CA PHE A 17 6.84 -0.50 10.12
C PHE A 17 6.99 -1.45 8.93
N TRP A 18 8.06 -1.32 8.15
CA TRP A 18 8.35 -2.17 6.98
C TRP A 18 8.36 -3.66 7.33
N TYR A 19 9.20 -4.09 8.28
CA TYR A 19 9.29 -5.50 8.69
C TYR A 19 7.99 -6.00 9.32
N ARG A 20 7.35 -5.17 10.16
CA ARG A 20 6.07 -5.54 10.77
C ARG A 20 4.98 -5.79 9.73
N GLY A 21 4.90 -4.92 8.72
CA GLY A 21 3.96 -5.00 7.61
C GLY A 21 4.28 -6.18 6.69
N LEU A 22 5.53 -6.32 6.25
CA LEU A 22 5.97 -7.45 5.43
C LEU A 22 5.63 -8.79 6.11
N HIS A 23 6.02 -8.99 7.37
CA HIS A 23 5.70 -10.24 8.07
C HIS A 23 4.19 -10.48 8.20
N ALA A 24 3.39 -9.42 8.37
CA ALA A 24 1.94 -9.56 8.41
C ALA A 24 1.36 -9.96 7.03
N LEU A 25 1.90 -9.42 5.92
CA LEU A 25 1.51 -9.84 4.57
C LEU A 25 1.91 -11.29 4.28
N LEU A 26 3.12 -11.70 4.67
CA LEU A 26 3.57 -13.08 4.53
C LEU A 26 2.67 -14.04 5.31
N LEU A 27 2.36 -13.74 6.56
CA LEU A 27 1.48 -14.58 7.40
C LEU A 27 0.05 -14.64 6.87
N ARG A 28 -0.50 -13.51 6.39
CA ARG A 28 -1.82 -13.48 5.73
C ARG A 28 -1.83 -14.34 4.47
N SER A 29 -0.76 -14.26 3.67
CA SER A 29 -0.62 -15.07 2.46
C SER A 29 -0.52 -16.55 2.81
N LEU A 30 0.21 -16.89 3.86
CA LEU A 30 0.27 -18.25 4.42
C LEU A 30 -1.10 -18.73 4.90
N GLU A 31 -1.91 -17.89 5.56
CA GLU A 31 -3.26 -18.23 6.01
C GLU A 31 -4.24 -18.59 4.89
N ARG A 32 -4.03 -18.07 3.67
CA ARG A 32 -4.85 -18.41 2.51
C ARG A 32 -4.64 -19.85 2.03
N TYR A 33 -3.44 -20.40 2.24
CA TYR A 33 -3.05 -21.69 1.63
C TYR A 33 -2.75 -22.78 2.66
N ALA A 34 -2.09 -22.44 3.76
CA ALA A 34 -1.72 -23.39 4.80
C ALA A 34 -2.89 -23.63 5.77
N PRO A 35 -3.10 -24.88 6.23
CA PRO A 35 -4.21 -25.22 7.10
C PRO A 35 -4.20 -24.41 8.40
N THR A 36 -5.39 -24.08 8.88
CA THR A 36 -5.63 -23.41 10.17
C THR A 36 -6.11 -24.43 11.21
N GLY A 37 -5.93 -24.14 12.49
CA GLY A 37 -6.38 -25.03 13.58
C GLY A 37 -5.52 -26.29 13.82
N VAL A 38 -4.40 -26.45 13.11
CA VAL A 38 -3.44 -27.54 13.32
C VAL A 38 -2.08 -27.00 13.73
N VAL A 39 -1.36 -27.74 14.57
CA VAL A 39 0.01 -27.42 14.98
C VAL A 39 0.97 -27.95 13.92
N LEU A 40 1.66 -27.04 13.23
CA LEU A 40 2.58 -27.38 12.14
C LEU A 40 4.02 -27.59 12.65
N ARG A 41 4.76 -28.48 12.00
CA ARG A 41 6.24 -28.48 12.04
C ARG A 41 6.73 -27.58 10.91
N ILE A 42 7.40 -26.50 11.29
CA ILE A 42 7.77 -25.40 10.39
C ILE A 42 9.29 -25.32 10.29
N LEU A 43 9.81 -25.24 9.07
CA LEU A 43 11.19 -24.83 8.81
C LEU A 43 11.20 -23.39 8.32
N ASP A 44 11.95 -22.52 9.01
CA ASP A 44 12.35 -21.20 8.51
C ASP A 44 13.75 -21.31 7.90
N ALA A 45 13.80 -21.56 6.59
CA ALA A 45 15.01 -21.86 5.82
C ALA A 45 15.66 -20.55 5.34
N GLY A 46 16.67 -20.10 6.11
CA GLY A 46 17.28 -18.77 6.06
C GLY A 46 16.63 -17.82 7.05
N CYS A 47 16.53 -18.23 8.32
CA CYS A 47 15.75 -17.55 9.36
C CYS A 47 16.31 -16.20 9.80
N GLY A 48 17.53 -15.83 9.36
CA GLY A 48 18.16 -14.56 9.68
C GLY A 48 18.26 -14.34 11.18
N THR A 49 17.83 -13.16 11.64
CA THR A 49 17.82 -12.78 13.05
C THR A 49 16.61 -13.32 13.84
N GLY A 50 15.81 -14.20 13.24
CA GLY A 50 14.71 -14.91 13.89
C GLY A 50 13.43 -14.10 14.10
N GLY A 51 13.21 -12.97 13.39
CA GLY A 51 12.00 -12.17 13.61
C GLY A 51 10.73 -12.71 12.99
N LEU A 52 10.85 -13.50 11.92
CA LEU A 52 9.71 -14.22 11.37
C LEU A 52 9.38 -15.45 12.23
N MET A 53 10.40 -16.15 12.75
CA MET A 53 10.25 -17.33 13.61
C MET A 53 9.27 -17.10 14.77
N GLY A 54 9.45 -16.04 15.55
CA GLY A 54 8.56 -15.75 16.69
C GLY A 54 7.09 -15.52 16.30
N ARG A 55 6.81 -15.16 15.05
CA ARG A 55 5.43 -15.05 14.54
C ARG A 55 4.91 -16.37 13.97
N LEU A 56 5.77 -17.13 13.29
CA LEU A 56 5.47 -18.49 12.83
C LEU A 56 5.19 -19.44 14.00
N GLY A 57 5.80 -19.20 15.17
CA GLY A 57 5.58 -19.97 16.39
C GLY A 57 4.11 -20.05 16.84
N ARG A 58 3.26 -19.12 16.40
CA ARG A 58 1.80 -19.16 16.63
C ARG A 58 1.09 -20.26 15.84
N ARG A 59 1.74 -20.77 14.79
CA ARG A 59 1.22 -21.83 13.90
C ARG A 59 1.82 -23.20 14.21
N GLY A 60 2.89 -23.26 15.00
CA GLY A 60 3.45 -24.51 15.50
C GLY A 60 4.92 -24.45 15.84
N ALA A 61 5.58 -25.62 15.86
CA ALA A 61 6.97 -25.75 16.25
C ALA A 61 7.90 -25.32 15.10
N VAL A 62 8.67 -24.25 15.31
CA VAL A 62 9.56 -23.67 14.31
C VAL A 62 11.00 -24.14 14.54
N THR A 63 11.63 -24.64 13.48
CA THR A 63 13.08 -24.82 13.40
C THR A 63 13.65 -23.75 12.48
N GLY A 64 14.60 -22.97 12.96
CA GLY A 64 15.31 -21.97 12.16
C GLY A 64 16.61 -22.55 11.60
N LEU A 65 16.89 -22.27 10.33
CA LEU A 65 18.17 -22.59 9.71
C LEU A 65 18.79 -21.33 9.09
N ASP A 66 20.08 -21.09 9.31
CA ASP A 66 20.81 -20.02 8.61
C ASP A 66 22.28 -20.40 8.39
N LEU A 67 22.88 -19.87 7.33
CA LEU A 67 24.28 -20.08 7.00
C LEU A 67 25.20 -19.31 7.97
N SER A 68 24.74 -18.14 8.41
CA SER A 68 25.50 -17.19 9.21
C SER A 68 25.42 -17.51 10.70
N PRO A 69 26.55 -17.85 11.37
CA PRO A 69 26.54 -18.05 12.82
C PRO A 69 26.15 -16.77 13.58
N ARG A 70 26.41 -15.58 13.00
CA ARG A 70 26.00 -14.30 13.58
C ARG A 70 24.49 -14.09 13.53
N ALA A 71 23.83 -14.52 12.47
CA ALA A 71 22.37 -14.48 12.37
C ALA A 71 21.74 -15.36 13.46
N LEU A 72 22.24 -16.60 13.59
CA LEU A 72 21.80 -17.56 14.60
C LEU A 72 22.04 -17.06 16.04
N SER A 73 23.15 -16.36 16.31
CA SER A 73 23.36 -15.76 17.65
C SER A 73 22.32 -14.70 17.99
N TYR A 74 21.86 -13.93 16.99
CA TYR A 74 20.78 -12.97 17.19
C TYR A 74 19.42 -13.66 17.37
N ALA A 75 19.12 -14.69 16.57
CA ALA A 75 17.91 -15.49 16.74
C ALA A 75 17.86 -16.12 18.16
N ALA A 76 18.97 -16.68 18.63
CA ALA A 76 19.10 -17.20 19.99
C ALA A 76 18.88 -16.10 21.05
N ALA A 77 19.41 -14.90 20.84
CA ALA A 77 19.19 -13.75 21.73
C ALA A 77 17.72 -13.29 21.78
N ARG A 78 16.88 -13.66 20.80
CA ARG A 78 15.41 -13.46 20.85
C ARG A 78 14.66 -14.56 21.59
N GLY A 79 15.36 -15.58 22.06
CA GLY A 79 14.80 -16.74 22.76
C GLY A 79 14.50 -17.93 21.86
N GLU A 80 14.88 -17.89 20.58
CA GLU A 80 14.72 -19.04 19.67
C GLU A 80 15.72 -20.15 20.05
N ARG A 81 15.23 -21.39 20.14
CA ARG A 81 16.03 -22.52 20.67
C ARG A 81 16.36 -23.60 19.63
N GLN A 82 15.49 -23.80 18.65
CA GLN A 82 15.65 -24.81 17.62
C GLN A 82 16.35 -24.18 16.40
N LEU A 83 17.67 -24.04 16.50
CA LEU A 83 18.49 -23.34 15.52
C LEU A 83 19.55 -24.28 14.93
N VAL A 84 19.63 -24.33 13.61
CA VAL A 84 20.55 -25.20 12.87
C VAL A 84 21.41 -24.35 11.94
N ARG A 85 22.73 -24.53 11.99
CA ARG A 85 23.62 -23.91 11.00
C ARG A 85 23.66 -24.78 9.74
N GLY A 86 23.34 -24.20 8.59
CA GLY A 86 23.34 -24.94 7.33
C GLY A 86 23.06 -24.05 6.12
N SER A 87 23.17 -24.62 4.93
CA SER A 87 22.83 -23.94 3.67
C SER A 87 21.47 -24.41 3.17
N VAL A 88 20.69 -23.52 2.57
CA VAL A 88 19.44 -23.92 1.89
C VAL A 88 19.70 -24.78 0.64
N GLY A 89 20.91 -24.73 0.08
CA GLY A 89 21.32 -25.62 -1.01
C GLY A 89 21.64 -27.05 -0.57
N GLN A 90 21.72 -27.32 0.74
CA GLN A 90 21.90 -28.66 1.29
C GLN A 90 21.36 -28.69 2.73
N LEU A 91 20.09 -29.03 2.87
CA LEU A 91 19.38 -28.98 4.14
C LEU A 91 19.71 -30.24 4.98
N PRO A 92 20.21 -30.10 6.22
CA PRO A 92 20.62 -31.21 7.09
C PRO A 92 19.41 -31.88 7.78
N PHE A 93 18.31 -32.03 7.05
CA PHE A 93 17.06 -32.64 7.52
C PHE A 93 16.68 -33.83 6.65
N ARG A 94 15.97 -34.79 7.24
CA ARG A 94 15.41 -35.93 6.51
C ARG A 94 14.33 -35.45 5.55
N GLU A 95 14.07 -36.26 4.52
CA GLU A 95 12.91 -36.03 3.64
C GLU A 95 11.60 -35.97 4.44
N ALA A 96 10.63 -35.18 3.95
CA ALA A 96 9.28 -35.08 4.51
C ALA A 96 9.21 -34.77 6.03
N SER A 97 10.16 -34.00 6.57
CA SER A 97 10.24 -33.66 7.99
C SER A 97 9.29 -32.51 8.41
N PHE A 98 8.92 -31.63 7.48
CA PHE A 98 8.17 -30.41 7.77
C PHE A 98 6.83 -30.36 7.04
N ASP A 99 5.84 -29.75 7.71
CA ASP A 99 4.51 -29.51 7.16
C ASP A 99 4.48 -28.19 6.35
N LEU A 100 5.31 -27.23 6.75
CA LEU A 100 5.50 -25.93 6.10
C LEU A 100 7.00 -25.60 6.06
N VAL A 101 7.50 -25.23 4.89
CA VAL A 101 8.85 -24.69 4.70
C VAL A 101 8.72 -23.25 4.21
N VAL A 102 9.22 -22.30 4.98
CA VAL A 102 9.28 -20.88 4.63
C VAL A 102 10.71 -20.54 4.25
N SER A 103 10.90 -19.87 3.12
CA SER A 103 12.18 -19.26 2.76
C SER A 103 11.91 -17.83 2.28
N ALA A 104 11.98 -16.89 3.22
CA ALA A 104 11.69 -15.49 2.97
C ALA A 104 12.99 -14.70 2.86
N ASP A 105 13.20 -14.06 1.73
CA ASP A 105 14.37 -13.20 1.49
C ASP A 105 15.73 -13.90 1.39
N VAL A 106 15.76 -15.11 0.81
CA VAL A 106 16.94 -15.99 0.81
C VAL A 106 17.44 -16.38 -0.59
N LEU A 107 16.57 -16.93 -1.45
CA LEU A 107 17.03 -17.60 -2.68
C LEU A 107 17.73 -16.65 -3.67
N TYR A 108 17.45 -15.35 -3.60
CA TYR A 108 18.12 -14.35 -4.41
C TYR A 108 19.55 -14.01 -3.95
N HIS A 109 19.96 -14.44 -2.76
CA HIS A 109 21.21 -14.03 -2.15
C HIS A 109 22.40 -14.68 -2.88
N ARG A 110 23.52 -13.95 -3.04
CA ARG A 110 24.71 -14.42 -3.77
C ARG A 110 25.34 -15.73 -3.28
N ALA A 111 25.06 -16.11 -2.04
CA ALA A 111 25.52 -17.37 -1.46
C ALA A 111 24.72 -18.59 -1.94
N VAL A 112 23.52 -18.38 -2.50
CA VAL A 112 22.72 -19.41 -3.15
C VAL A 112 23.10 -19.39 -4.63
N VAL A 113 23.96 -20.32 -5.06
CA VAL A 113 24.47 -20.37 -6.44
C VAL A 113 23.61 -21.21 -7.38
N ASP A 114 22.79 -22.10 -6.83
CA ASP A 114 21.88 -23.00 -7.53
C ASP A 114 20.47 -22.91 -6.92
N ASP A 115 19.62 -22.10 -7.56
CA ASP A 115 18.24 -21.87 -7.13
C ASP A 115 17.38 -23.14 -7.30
N GLU A 116 17.62 -23.94 -8.35
CA GLU A 116 16.85 -25.15 -8.62
C GLU A 116 17.18 -26.24 -7.60
N GLY A 117 18.46 -26.42 -7.29
CA GLY A 117 18.91 -27.31 -6.22
C GLY A 117 18.38 -26.89 -4.85
N ALA A 118 18.40 -25.59 -4.53
CA ALA A 118 17.81 -25.09 -3.29
C ALA A 118 16.30 -25.35 -3.23
N LEU A 119 15.55 -25.10 -4.32
CA LEU A 119 14.13 -25.41 -4.40
C LEU A 119 13.85 -26.92 -4.26
N ALA A 120 14.70 -27.77 -4.85
CA ALA A 120 14.61 -29.22 -4.71
C ALA A 120 14.81 -29.65 -3.25
N GLU A 121 15.75 -29.05 -2.52
CA GLU A 121 15.96 -29.30 -1.09
C GLU A 121 14.76 -28.86 -0.24
N LEU A 122 14.24 -27.65 -0.46
CA LEU A 122 13.04 -27.16 0.24
C LEU A 122 11.85 -28.11 0.00
N ARG A 123 11.68 -28.58 -1.24
CA ARG A 123 10.65 -29.58 -1.60
C ARG A 123 10.91 -30.92 -0.92
N ARG A 124 12.15 -31.41 -0.90
CA ARG A 124 12.52 -32.72 -0.32
C ARG A 124 12.19 -32.79 1.17
N VAL A 125 12.50 -31.75 1.93
CA VAL A 125 12.25 -31.74 3.38
C VAL A 125 10.79 -31.43 3.73
N CYS A 126 10.02 -30.89 2.78
CA CYS A 126 8.58 -30.69 2.91
C CYS A 126 7.84 -32.01 2.63
N ARG A 127 6.87 -32.37 3.48
CA ARG A 127 6.10 -33.61 3.25
C ARG A 127 5.19 -33.51 2.01
N PRO A 128 4.79 -34.64 1.42
CA PRO A 128 3.69 -34.66 0.46
C PRO A 128 2.44 -33.97 1.01
N GLY A 129 1.86 -33.06 0.22
CA GLY A 129 0.73 -32.21 0.63
C GLY A 129 1.08 -31.11 1.65
N GLY A 130 2.37 -30.91 1.96
CA GLY A 130 2.87 -29.74 2.69
C GLY A 130 3.09 -28.54 1.77
N PHE A 131 3.48 -27.42 2.37
CA PHE A 131 3.61 -26.14 1.66
C PHE A 131 5.04 -25.63 1.66
N VAL A 132 5.50 -25.13 0.51
CA VAL A 132 6.73 -24.32 0.40
C VAL A 132 6.29 -22.89 0.11
N PHE A 133 6.75 -21.95 0.93
CA PHE A 133 6.38 -20.54 0.84
C PHE A 133 7.64 -19.69 0.67
N LEU A 134 7.63 -18.85 -0.37
CA LEU A 134 8.78 -18.05 -0.78
C LEU A 134 8.41 -16.56 -0.79
N ASN A 135 9.30 -15.71 -0.25
CA ASN A 135 9.26 -14.26 -0.47
C ASN A 135 10.50 -13.85 -1.27
N LEU A 136 10.29 -13.35 -2.48
CA LEU A 136 11.38 -13.06 -3.42
C LEU A 136 11.22 -11.66 -4.05
N PRO A 137 12.33 -10.95 -4.30
CA PRO A 137 12.32 -9.58 -4.79
C PRO A 137 11.89 -9.58 -6.25
N ALA A 138 10.86 -8.79 -6.53
CA ALA A 138 10.32 -8.67 -7.87
C ALA A 138 11.22 -7.79 -8.75
N HIS A 139 11.35 -8.20 -10.01
CA HIS A 139 11.91 -7.54 -11.18
C HIS A 139 13.31 -6.90 -11.04
N ALA A 140 14.18 -7.14 -12.03
CA ALA A 140 15.55 -6.62 -12.02
C ALA A 140 15.65 -5.08 -11.97
N TRP A 141 14.72 -4.36 -12.63
CA TRP A 141 14.71 -2.90 -12.69
C TRP A 141 14.36 -2.19 -11.37
N LEU A 142 13.94 -2.94 -10.34
CA LEU A 142 13.71 -2.43 -8.99
C LEU A 142 14.93 -2.57 -8.07
N ALA A 143 16.08 -3.01 -8.60
CA ALA A 143 17.31 -3.13 -7.82
C ALA A 143 17.79 -1.74 -7.35
N GLY A 144 18.20 -1.64 -6.09
CA GLY A 144 18.71 -0.41 -5.48
C GLY A 144 19.87 -0.63 -4.51
N ASP A 145 20.18 0.37 -3.68
CA ASP A 145 21.30 0.27 -2.73
C ASP A 145 21.07 -0.78 -1.64
N HIS A 146 19.81 -1.03 -1.27
CA HIS A 146 19.48 -2.09 -0.33
C HIS A 146 19.89 -3.48 -0.87
N ASP A 147 19.65 -3.76 -2.16
CA ASP A 147 20.07 -5.00 -2.82
C ASP A 147 21.59 -5.21 -2.72
N ARG A 148 22.37 -4.15 -2.86
CA ARG A 148 23.83 -4.20 -2.71
C ARG A 148 24.23 -4.57 -1.28
N ALA A 149 23.62 -3.95 -0.28
CA ALA A 149 23.93 -4.17 1.14
C ALA A 149 23.55 -5.59 1.64
N ILE A 150 22.42 -6.13 1.16
CA ILE A 150 21.98 -7.49 1.53
C ILE A 150 22.55 -8.56 0.61
N HIS A 151 23.32 -8.18 -0.41
CA HIS A 151 23.99 -9.08 -1.36
C HIS A 151 23.04 -9.84 -2.29
N THR A 152 22.01 -9.16 -2.80
CA THR A 152 21.14 -9.70 -3.84
C THR A 152 21.93 -9.99 -5.12
N ALA A 153 21.90 -11.23 -5.58
CA ALA A 153 22.48 -11.66 -6.86
C ALA A 153 21.49 -11.59 -8.02
N ARG A 154 20.18 -11.70 -7.74
CA ARG A 154 19.14 -11.78 -8.77
C ARG A 154 17.77 -11.34 -8.25
N ARG A 155 16.88 -10.94 -9.15
CA ARG A 155 15.47 -10.61 -8.86
C ARG A 155 14.58 -11.35 -9.84
N TYR A 156 13.36 -11.68 -9.45
CA TYR A 156 12.50 -12.60 -10.18
C TYR A 156 11.36 -11.88 -10.88
N ALA A 157 10.95 -12.37 -12.04
CA ALA A 157 9.73 -11.95 -12.71
C ALA A 157 8.79 -13.14 -12.78
N ALA A 158 7.55 -12.95 -12.32
CA ALA A 158 6.53 -13.98 -12.48
C ALA A 158 6.18 -14.14 -13.97
N ARG A 159 6.17 -15.38 -14.48
CA ARG A 159 5.43 -15.70 -15.71
C ARG A 159 3.96 -15.56 -15.36
N ARG A 160 3.31 -14.49 -15.82
CA ARG A 160 1.92 -14.06 -15.51
C ARG A 160 1.07 -15.18 -14.91
N HIS A 161 0.97 -15.22 -13.59
CA HIS A 161 -0.05 -16.02 -12.92
C HIS A 161 -1.23 -15.09 -12.65
N ARG A 162 -2.39 -15.39 -13.21
CA ARG A 162 -3.63 -14.76 -12.73
C ARG A 162 -3.88 -15.34 -11.33
N SER A 163 -3.63 -14.55 -10.29
CA SER A 163 -4.20 -14.83 -8.97
C SER A 163 -5.67 -14.47 -8.99
N GLU A 164 -6.53 -15.29 -8.39
CA GLU A 164 -7.90 -14.89 -8.14
C GLU A 164 -7.91 -13.81 -7.04
N GLY A 165 -8.18 -12.57 -7.43
CA GLY A 165 -8.29 -11.42 -6.55
C GLY A 165 -7.00 -10.97 -5.88
N ASP A 166 -7.16 -10.08 -4.90
CA ASP A 166 -6.07 -9.46 -4.15
C ASP A 166 -5.71 -10.26 -2.88
N GLY A 167 -4.67 -11.09 -2.96
CA GLY A 167 -4.19 -11.89 -1.82
C GLY A 167 -3.65 -11.07 -0.64
N MET A 168 -3.29 -9.81 -0.84
CA MET A 168 -2.81 -8.91 0.20
C MET A 168 -3.94 -8.07 0.82
N GLN A 169 -5.16 -8.14 0.28
CA GLN A 169 -6.40 -7.52 0.78
C GLN A 169 -6.23 -6.02 1.07
N GLY A 170 -5.83 -5.25 0.05
CA GLY A 170 -5.62 -3.80 0.10
C GLY A 170 -4.47 -3.36 1.00
N SER A 171 -3.72 -4.31 1.57
CA SER A 171 -2.67 -4.06 2.57
C SER A 171 -3.15 -3.21 3.75
N TYR A 172 -4.42 -3.29 4.15
CA TYR A 172 -4.95 -2.58 5.31
C TYR A 172 -4.45 -3.19 6.63
N LEU A 173 -3.19 -2.94 6.94
CA LEU A 173 -2.47 -3.53 8.08
C LEU A 173 -2.29 -2.55 9.24
N GLY A 174 -2.46 -1.26 8.99
CA GLY A 174 -2.37 -0.22 10.01
C GLY A 174 -3.58 -0.21 10.96
N PRO A 175 -3.59 0.77 11.89
CA PRO A 175 -4.68 0.92 12.85
C PRO A 175 -5.98 1.35 12.18
N GLY A 176 -7.10 0.92 12.75
CA GLY A 176 -8.43 1.49 12.51
C GLY A 176 -8.94 2.10 13.80
N PHE A 177 -9.86 3.06 13.69
CA PHE A 177 -10.34 3.85 14.82
C PHE A 177 -11.86 3.74 14.89
N ALA A 178 -12.39 3.42 16.07
CA ALA A 178 -13.83 3.36 16.28
C ALA A 178 -14.42 4.77 16.38
N ASP A 179 -15.70 4.93 16.01
CA ASP A 179 -16.42 6.21 16.10
C ASP A 179 -16.31 6.88 17.47
N ALA A 180 -16.34 6.10 18.56
CA ALA A 180 -16.22 6.65 19.92
C ALA A 180 -14.84 7.26 20.20
N GLU A 181 -13.78 6.74 19.56
CA GLU A 181 -12.45 7.32 19.65
C GLU A 181 -12.35 8.58 18.80
N ILE A 182 -12.86 8.54 17.56
CA ILE A 182 -12.90 9.68 16.66
C ILE A 182 -13.68 10.84 17.29
N ALA A 183 -14.87 10.57 17.85
CA ALA A 183 -15.70 11.58 18.50
C ALA A 183 -14.98 12.28 19.66
N ARG A 184 -14.24 11.52 20.49
CA ARG A 184 -13.44 12.10 21.58
C ARG A 184 -12.35 13.03 21.06
N VAL A 185 -11.63 12.62 20.01
CA VAL A 185 -10.58 13.45 19.40
C VAL A 185 -11.19 14.73 18.82
N LEU A 186 -12.27 14.62 18.06
CA LEU A 186 -12.95 15.78 17.45
C LEU A 186 -13.49 16.74 18.53
N ALA A 187 -14.12 16.22 19.58
CA ALA A 187 -14.60 17.03 20.69
C ALA A 187 -13.45 17.75 21.44
N SER A 188 -12.34 17.04 21.69
CA SER A 188 -11.16 17.64 22.33
C SER A 188 -10.52 18.75 21.49
N ALA A 189 -10.68 18.68 20.17
CA ALA A 189 -10.19 19.69 19.23
C ALA A 189 -11.21 20.82 18.95
N GLY A 190 -12.37 20.80 19.61
CA GLY A 190 -13.45 21.77 19.37
C GLY A 190 -14.07 21.70 17.97
N ALA A 191 -13.91 20.58 17.26
CA ALA A 191 -14.35 20.43 15.88
C ALA A 191 -15.88 20.44 15.75
N VAL A 192 -16.38 21.12 14.72
CA VAL A 192 -17.81 21.09 14.37
C VAL A 192 -18.05 19.94 13.41
N ALA A 193 -18.50 18.80 13.93
CA ALA A 193 -18.71 17.58 13.16
C ALA A 193 -20.17 17.14 13.16
N GLU A 194 -20.68 16.76 12.00
CA GLU A 194 -21.98 16.14 11.84
C GLU A 194 -21.81 14.62 11.80
N ARG A 195 -22.54 13.89 12.64
CA ARG A 195 -22.53 12.43 12.61
C ARG A 195 -23.63 11.94 11.65
N LEU A 196 -23.23 11.11 10.68
CA LEU A 196 -24.11 10.59 9.64
C LEU A 196 -24.15 9.06 9.71
N VAL A 197 -25.27 8.46 9.30
CA VAL A 197 -25.26 7.03 9.01
C VAL A 197 -24.53 6.76 7.69
N GLU A 198 -24.06 5.54 7.49
CA GLU A 198 -23.21 5.18 6.34
C GLU A 198 -23.79 5.62 4.99
N GLY A 199 -25.08 5.34 4.75
CA GLY A 199 -25.75 5.73 3.50
C GLY A 199 -25.74 7.25 3.26
N GLU A 200 -26.01 8.04 4.30
CA GLU A 200 -26.01 9.51 4.21
C GLU A 200 -24.60 10.07 4.00
N LEU A 201 -23.59 9.49 4.67
CA LEU A 201 -22.20 9.86 4.49
C LEU A 201 -21.75 9.64 3.04
N LEU A 202 -22.05 8.47 2.47
CA LEU A 202 -21.72 8.12 1.09
C LEU A 202 -22.42 9.04 0.09
N GLU A 203 -23.72 9.28 0.27
CA GLU A 203 -24.49 10.20 -0.57
C GLU A 203 -23.94 11.62 -0.51
N ARG A 204 -23.65 12.14 0.69
CA ARG A 204 -23.13 13.49 0.87
C ARG A 204 -21.72 13.62 0.31
N ALA A 205 -20.82 12.68 0.58
CA ALA A 205 -19.46 12.69 0.05
C ALA A 205 -19.46 12.59 -1.49
N ALA A 206 -20.29 11.74 -2.08
CA ALA A 206 -20.40 11.62 -3.53
C ALA A 206 -20.91 12.92 -4.19
N ARG A 207 -21.91 13.59 -3.58
CA ARG A 207 -22.39 14.90 -4.05
C ARG A 207 -21.32 15.98 -3.95
N LEU A 208 -20.63 16.08 -2.81
CA LEU A 208 -19.52 17.02 -2.62
C LEU A 208 -18.44 16.82 -3.69
N LEU A 209 -18.04 15.57 -3.94
CA LEU A 209 -17.09 15.25 -5.01
C LEU A 209 -17.64 15.67 -6.38
N ALA A 210 -18.91 15.39 -6.70
CA ALA A 210 -19.53 15.79 -7.96
C ALA A 210 -19.65 17.32 -8.15
N GLU A 211 -19.67 18.07 -7.05
CA GLU A 211 -19.62 19.54 -6.99
C GLU A 211 -18.18 20.10 -7.03
N GLU A 212 -17.21 19.28 -7.44
CA GLU A 212 -15.77 19.60 -7.50
C GLU A 212 -15.15 20.00 -6.15
N LYS A 213 -15.71 19.53 -5.02
CA LYS A 213 -15.11 19.72 -3.69
C LYS A 213 -13.99 18.71 -3.44
N VAL A 214 -12.97 19.14 -2.70
CA VAL A 214 -11.89 18.28 -2.22
C VAL A 214 -12.29 17.68 -0.87
N VAL A 215 -12.31 16.35 -0.80
CA VAL A 215 -12.73 15.61 0.40
C VAL A 215 -11.55 14.83 0.97
N GLY A 216 -11.15 15.16 2.19
CA GLY A 216 -10.31 14.27 3.00
C GLY A 216 -11.12 13.05 3.43
N TRP A 217 -10.59 11.85 3.20
CA TRP A 217 -11.27 10.59 3.41
C TRP A 217 -10.45 9.69 4.34
N PHE A 218 -10.92 9.55 5.59
CA PHE A 218 -10.29 8.78 6.65
C PHE A 218 -11.24 7.68 7.11
N GLN A 219 -10.98 6.44 6.67
CA GLN A 219 -11.86 5.30 6.95
C GLN A 219 -11.07 4.05 7.33
N GLY A 220 -11.67 3.21 8.17
CA GLY A 220 -11.17 1.86 8.47
C GLY A 220 -9.67 1.79 8.83
N ARG A 221 -9.06 0.65 8.50
CA ARG A 221 -7.64 0.38 8.76
C ARG A 221 -6.74 1.04 7.73
N MET A 222 -5.68 1.69 8.19
CA MET A 222 -4.69 2.32 7.31
C MET A 222 -3.96 1.31 6.42
N GLU A 223 -3.72 1.72 5.18
CA GLU A 223 -2.91 1.05 4.16
C GLU A 223 -1.44 0.95 4.58
N PHE A 224 -0.81 -0.18 4.31
CA PHE A 224 0.63 -0.34 4.40
C PHE A 224 1.28 -0.03 3.06
N GLY A 225 2.24 0.89 3.07
CA GLY A 225 3.01 1.30 1.90
C GLY A 225 2.96 2.81 1.63
N PRO A 226 3.58 3.27 0.54
CA PRO A 226 3.72 4.70 0.26
C PRO A 226 2.51 5.30 -0.48
N ARG A 227 1.43 4.55 -0.67
CA ARG A 227 0.24 4.96 -1.43
C ARG A 227 -0.98 4.92 -0.53
N ALA A 228 -1.83 5.93 -0.64
CA ALA A 228 -3.19 5.85 -0.14
C ALA A 228 -4.05 5.10 -1.15
N LEU A 229 -4.82 4.15 -0.66
CA LEU A 229 -5.62 3.20 -1.44
C LEU A 229 -7.09 3.25 -0.99
N GLY A 230 -7.55 4.39 -0.48
CA GLY A 230 -8.96 4.64 -0.19
C GLY A 230 -9.33 4.66 1.30
N ASN A 231 -8.36 4.57 2.22
CA ASN A 231 -8.61 4.67 3.66
C ASN A 231 -7.92 5.88 4.30
N ARG A 232 -6.82 6.37 3.73
CA ARG A 232 -6.16 7.63 4.12
C ARG A 232 -5.92 8.49 2.88
N SER A 233 -7.01 8.92 2.25
CA SER A 233 -7.00 9.52 0.91
C SER A 233 -7.49 10.97 0.91
N ILE A 234 -7.03 11.74 -0.06
CA ILE A 234 -7.66 13.00 -0.48
C ILE A 234 -8.28 12.73 -1.84
N LEU A 235 -9.57 12.98 -1.94
CA LEU A 235 -10.41 12.64 -3.07
C LEU A 235 -10.84 13.89 -3.82
N GLY A 236 -11.06 13.75 -5.12
CA GLY A 236 -11.55 14.82 -5.98
C GLY A 236 -12.20 14.30 -7.26
N ASP A 237 -12.93 15.17 -7.94
CA ASP A 237 -13.57 14.87 -9.22
C ASP A 237 -12.54 14.77 -10.35
N PRO A 238 -12.40 13.62 -11.03
CA PRO A 238 -11.44 13.49 -12.11
C PRO A 238 -11.84 14.21 -13.39
N ARG A 239 -13.14 14.52 -13.56
CA ARG A 239 -13.71 15.17 -14.75
C ARG A 239 -13.36 16.65 -14.80
N SER A 240 -13.12 17.26 -13.65
CA SER A 240 -12.81 18.68 -13.54
C SER A 240 -11.43 19.00 -14.15
N PRO A 241 -11.34 19.97 -15.08
CA PRO A 241 -10.06 20.40 -15.63
C PRO A 241 -9.20 21.18 -14.62
N ARG A 242 -9.77 21.60 -13.48
CA ARG A 242 -9.08 22.39 -12.45
C ARG A 242 -8.69 21.58 -11.22
N MET A 243 -9.26 20.39 -11.01
CA MET A 243 -9.03 19.63 -9.78
C MET A 243 -7.56 19.30 -9.54
N GLN A 244 -6.80 18.97 -10.61
CA GLN A 244 -5.36 18.71 -10.49
C GLN A 244 -4.61 19.94 -9.94
N SER A 245 -4.83 21.12 -10.51
CA SER A 245 -4.14 22.34 -10.08
C SER A 245 -4.59 22.78 -8.68
N VAL A 246 -5.90 22.71 -8.40
CA VAL A 246 -6.48 22.99 -7.08
C VAL A 246 -5.83 22.13 -6.01
N MET A 247 -5.84 20.81 -6.17
CA MET A 247 -5.27 19.89 -5.17
C MET A 247 -3.75 20.08 -5.03
N ASN A 248 -3.02 20.27 -6.13
CA ASN A 248 -1.56 20.44 -6.06
C ASN A 248 -1.16 21.74 -5.33
N LEU A 249 -1.82 22.86 -5.61
CA LEU A 249 -1.46 24.15 -5.04
C LEU A 249 -2.00 24.35 -3.62
N LYS A 250 -3.28 24.02 -3.40
CA LYS A 250 -4.00 24.38 -2.17
C LYS A 250 -3.93 23.33 -1.07
N ILE A 251 -3.63 22.08 -1.45
CA ILE A 251 -3.61 20.95 -0.52
C ILE A 251 -2.21 20.37 -0.40
N LYS A 252 -1.56 20.11 -1.54
CA LYS A 252 -0.24 19.47 -1.56
C LYS A 252 0.92 20.44 -1.48
N PHE A 253 0.70 21.73 -1.72
CA PHE A 253 1.72 22.76 -1.77
C PHE A 253 2.92 22.35 -2.65
N ARG A 254 2.61 21.86 -3.85
CA ARG A 254 3.58 21.41 -4.86
C ARG A 254 3.20 21.88 -6.26
N GLU A 255 4.05 21.59 -7.23
CA GLU A 255 3.90 22.01 -8.62
C GLU A 255 2.53 21.58 -9.19
N SER A 256 1.83 22.52 -9.83
CA SER A 256 0.42 22.39 -10.24
C SER A 256 0.16 21.24 -11.21
N PHE A 257 1.16 20.82 -11.98
CA PHE A 257 1.07 19.83 -13.05
C PHE A 257 1.35 18.39 -12.61
N ARG A 258 1.69 18.14 -11.33
CA ARG A 258 1.99 16.77 -10.89
C ARG A 258 0.73 15.90 -10.98
N PRO A 259 0.76 14.78 -11.72
CA PRO A 259 -0.44 13.98 -11.91
C PRO A 259 -0.88 13.28 -10.62
N PHE A 260 -2.17 12.99 -10.55
CA PHE A 260 -2.78 12.15 -9.53
C PHE A 260 -3.19 10.79 -10.11
N ALA A 261 -3.43 9.82 -9.23
CA ALA A 261 -3.80 8.48 -9.64
C ALA A 261 -5.33 8.32 -9.62
N PRO A 262 -5.92 7.62 -10.61
CA PRO A 262 -7.33 7.25 -10.55
C PRO A 262 -7.56 6.06 -9.62
N SER A 263 -8.60 6.15 -8.79
CA SER A 263 -9.32 4.99 -8.27
C SER A 263 -10.51 4.70 -9.14
N VAL A 264 -10.70 3.45 -9.58
CA VAL A 264 -11.79 3.04 -10.46
C VAL A 264 -12.45 1.77 -9.93
N LEU A 265 -13.77 1.67 -10.08
CA LEU A 265 -14.51 0.41 -9.83
C LEU A 265 -13.89 -0.71 -10.66
N ARG A 266 -13.54 -1.84 -10.03
CA ARG A 266 -12.87 -2.95 -10.71
C ARG A 266 -13.64 -3.40 -11.96
N GLU A 267 -14.94 -3.52 -11.84
CA GLU A 267 -15.86 -3.95 -12.90
C GLU A 267 -15.93 -2.97 -14.09
N GLN A 268 -15.44 -1.72 -13.91
CA GLN A 268 -15.42 -0.68 -14.94
C GLN A 268 -14.02 -0.41 -15.52
N VAL A 269 -12.95 -1.02 -14.98
CA VAL A 269 -11.57 -0.66 -15.38
C VAL A 269 -11.33 -0.88 -16.87
N ALA A 270 -11.79 -2.01 -17.41
CA ALA A 270 -11.60 -2.37 -18.80
C ALA A 270 -12.39 -1.48 -19.76
N GLU A 271 -13.40 -0.76 -19.28
CA GLU A 271 -14.18 0.20 -20.07
C GLU A 271 -13.52 1.59 -20.12
N TRP A 272 -12.68 1.92 -19.14
CA TRP A 272 -12.07 3.26 -19.01
C TRP A 272 -10.58 3.30 -19.35
N PHE A 273 -9.89 2.18 -19.20
CA PHE A 273 -8.46 2.04 -19.44
C PHE A 273 -8.16 0.84 -20.33
N GLU A 274 -7.02 0.86 -21.03
CA GLU A 274 -6.46 -0.29 -21.75
C GLU A 274 -5.82 -1.28 -20.77
N LEU A 275 -6.62 -1.74 -19.80
CA LEU A 275 -6.22 -2.63 -18.71
C LEU A 275 -7.41 -3.51 -18.31
N ASP A 276 -7.23 -4.83 -18.31
CA ASP A 276 -8.20 -5.78 -17.76
C ASP A 276 -7.52 -6.79 -16.83
N VAL A 277 -6.88 -6.24 -15.80
CA VAL A 277 -6.28 -6.98 -14.69
C VAL A 277 -6.46 -6.17 -13.41
N ASP A 278 -6.33 -6.83 -12.27
CA ASP A 278 -6.36 -6.17 -10.97
C ASP A 278 -5.11 -5.29 -10.79
N SER A 279 -5.32 -4.04 -10.38
CA SER A 279 -4.26 -3.11 -9.96
C SER A 279 -4.64 -2.46 -8.62
N PRO A 280 -4.79 -3.21 -7.53
CA PRO A 280 -5.28 -2.66 -6.24
C PRO A 280 -4.27 -1.72 -5.56
N TYR A 281 -3.01 -1.71 -6.00
CA TYR A 281 -1.89 -1.03 -5.32
C TYR A 281 -1.35 0.22 -6.02
N MET A 282 -2.01 0.72 -7.08
CA MET A 282 -1.50 1.83 -7.89
C MET A 282 -0.09 1.57 -8.44
N LEU A 283 0.17 0.36 -8.94
CA LEU A 283 1.48 -0.02 -9.48
C LEU A 283 1.49 -0.15 -11.01
N LEU A 284 0.34 -0.37 -11.62
CA LEU A 284 0.22 -0.50 -13.07
C LEU A 284 -0.17 0.83 -13.71
N VAL A 285 0.49 1.15 -14.82
CA VAL A 285 0.17 2.27 -15.69
C VAL A 285 -0.47 1.70 -16.95
N ALA A 286 -1.58 2.29 -17.38
CA ALA A 286 -2.18 1.97 -18.66
C ALA A 286 -2.75 3.24 -19.32
N PRO A 287 -2.84 3.26 -20.66
CA PRO A 287 -3.56 4.30 -21.37
C PRO A 287 -5.04 4.36 -20.97
N VAL A 288 -5.60 5.57 -20.87
CA VAL A 288 -7.06 5.79 -20.90
C VAL A 288 -7.59 5.29 -22.26
N ARG A 289 -8.75 4.63 -22.33
CA ARG A 289 -9.28 4.14 -23.61
C ARG A 289 -9.56 5.28 -24.59
N GLU A 290 -9.32 5.01 -25.87
CA GLU A 290 -9.43 5.98 -26.96
C GLU A 290 -10.73 6.78 -26.96
N ARG A 291 -11.90 6.13 -26.75
CA ARG A 291 -13.21 6.80 -26.71
C ARG A 291 -13.37 7.87 -25.63
N TRP A 292 -12.52 7.87 -24.61
CA TRP A 292 -12.51 8.87 -23.54
C TRP A 292 -11.40 9.92 -23.73
N ARG A 293 -10.52 9.73 -24.71
CA ARG A 293 -9.42 10.68 -24.99
C ARG A 293 -9.96 11.90 -25.72
N ILE A 294 -9.30 13.02 -25.50
CA ILE A 294 -9.50 14.27 -26.25
C ILE A 294 -8.23 14.49 -27.06
N ALA A 295 -8.34 14.40 -28.38
CA ALA A 295 -7.22 14.64 -29.28
C ALA A 295 -6.82 16.13 -29.23
N MET A 296 -5.51 16.38 -29.14
CA MET A 296 -4.98 17.73 -29.23
C MET A 296 -5.17 18.32 -30.64
N ARG A 297 -5.64 19.56 -30.71
CA ARG A 297 -5.65 20.33 -31.95
C ARG A 297 -4.22 20.68 -32.41
N GLU A 298 -4.04 21.00 -33.68
CA GLU A 298 -2.72 21.35 -34.24
C GLU A 298 -2.07 22.55 -33.52
N ASP A 299 -2.85 23.55 -33.10
CA ASP A 299 -2.37 24.68 -32.31
C ASP A 299 -1.87 24.25 -30.93
N GLU A 300 -2.59 23.34 -30.27
CA GLU A 300 -2.22 22.81 -28.96
C GLU A 300 -0.96 21.94 -29.05
N GLN A 301 -0.77 21.21 -30.15
CA GLN A 301 0.42 20.36 -30.35
C GLN A 301 1.71 21.18 -30.39
N ARG A 302 1.63 22.43 -30.89
CA ARG A 302 2.73 23.40 -30.94
C ARG A 302 3.06 24.05 -29.59
N LEU A 303 2.19 23.92 -28.58
CA LEU A 303 2.49 24.41 -27.22
C LEU A 303 3.69 23.66 -26.63
N PHE A 304 4.39 24.33 -25.71
CA PHE A 304 5.54 23.77 -25.00
C PHE A 304 5.45 24.00 -23.48
N GLY A 305 6.13 23.16 -22.69
CA GLY A 305 6.19 23.31 -21.24
C GLY A 305 4.83 23.27 -20.54
N ILE A 306 4.59 24.21 -19.63
CA ILE A 306 3.38 24.29 -18.77
C ILE A 306 2.11 24.50 -19.59
N GLU A 307 2.19 25.24 -20.71
CA GLU A 307 1.02 25.46 -21.58
C GLU A 307 0.52 24.15 -22.17
N LYS A 308 1.44 23.30 -22.64
CA LYS A 308 1.09 21.97 -23.16
C LYS A 308 0.54 21.06 -22.07
N LEU A 309 1.07 21.16 -20.85
CA LEU A 309 0.64 20.38 -19.69
C LEU A 309 -0.81 20.70 -19.27
N ASN A 310 -1.26 21.93 -19.47
CA ASN A 310 -2.62 22.37 -19.08
C ASN A 310 -3.71 21.97 -20.08
N VAL A 311 -3.35 21.45 -21.26
CA VAL A 311 -4.33 21.02 -22.26
C VAL A 311 -4.94 19.67 -21.81
N PRO A 312 -6.28 19.57 -21.66
CA PRO A 312 -6.95 18.32 -21.35
C PRO A 312 -6.62 17.20 -22.35
N ARG A 313 -6.48 15.96 -21.85
CA ARG A 313 -6.18 14.77 -22.66
C ARG A 313 -7.32 13.76 -22.70
N SER A 314 -8.33 13.93 -21.87
CA SER A 314 -9.45 13.01 -21.76
C SER A 314 -10.64 13.69 -21.08
N THR A 315 -11.77 12.98 -21.00
CA THR A 315 -12.93 13.34 -20.18
C THR A 315 -12.66 13.26 -18.67
N ILE A 316 -11.50 12.73 -18.26
CA ILE A 316 -11.01 12.66 -16.87
C ILE A 316 -9.62 13.31 -16.75
N PRO A 317 -9.50 14.62 -17.06
CA PRO A 317 -8.21 15.28 -17.21
C PRO A 317 -7.37 15.30 -15.93
N ALA A 318 -7.97 15.31 -14.74
CA ALA A 318 -7.21 15.47 -13.50
C ALA A 318 -6.29 14.28 -13.16
N VAL A 319 -6.57 13.11 -13.76
CA VAL A 319 -5.84 11.84 -13.55
C VAL A 319 -5.12 11.35 -14.81
N THR A 320 -5.19 12.09 -15.91
CA THR A 320 -4.64 11.68 -17.21
C THR A 320 -3.33 12.40 -17.48
N HIS A 321 -2.28 11.66 -17.81
CA HIS A 321 -0.98 12.19 -18.19
C HIS A 321 -0.98 12.75 -19.63
N VAL A 322 0.08 13.49 -19.97
CA VAL A 322 0.26 14.08 -21.31
C VAL A 322 0.29 13.06 -22.44
N ASP A 323 0.67 11.82 -22.14
CA ASP A 323 0.75 10.67 -23.05
C ASP A 323 -0.52 9.79 -23.01
N TYR A 324 -1.61 10.31 -22.43
CA TYR A 324 -2.89 9.61 -22.22
C TYR A 324 -2.84 8.46 -21.21
N SER A 325 -1.74 8.25 -20.50
CA SER A 325 -1.63 7.21 -19.48
C SER A 325 -2.17 7.66 -18.11
N ALA A 326 -2.47 6.69 -17.25
CA ALA A 326 -2.75 6.91 -15.84
C ALA A 326 -2.27 5.72 -15.00
N ARG A 327 -1.93 5.96 -13.71
CA ARG A 327 -1.50 4.91 -12.77
C ARG A 327 -2.65 4.43 -11.90
N ILE A 328 -3.20 3.27 -12.22
CA ILE A 328 -4.57 2.91 -11.86
C ILE A 328 -4.64 2.15 -10.52
N GLN A 329 -5.60 2.52 -9.68
CA GLN A 329 -6.09 1.69 -8.57
C GLN A 329 -7.44 1.05 -8.96
N THR A 330 -7.52 -0.28 -9.01
CA THR A 330 -8.81 -0.98 -9.06
C THR A 330 -9.38 -1.15 -7.65
N VAL A 331 -10.62 -0.73 -7.43
CA VAL A 331 -11.33 -0.84 -6.15
C VAL A 331 -12.31 -2.01 -6.22
N HIS A 332 -12.24 -2.90 -5.24
CA HIS A 332 -13.04 -4.13 -5.14
C HIS A 332 -13.94 -4.08 -3.91
N ALA A 333 -15.20 -4.50 -4.04
CA ALA A 333 -16.16 -4.49 -2.94
C ALA A 333 -15.76 -5.44 -1.79
N GLU A 334 -15.11 -6.56 -2.12
CA GLU A 334 -14.67 -7.58 -1.17
C GLU A 334 -13.53 -7.08 -0.28
N THR A 335 -12.73 -6.14 -0.78
CA THR A 335 -11.53 -5.64 -0.10
C THR A 335 -11.77 -4.31 0.61
N ASN A 336 -12.54 -3.40 0.01
CA ASN A 336 -12.92 -2.13 0.62
C ASN A 336 -14.36 -1.73 0.23
N PRO A 337 -15.37 -2.30 0.92
CA PRO A 337 -16.78 -2.11 0.56
C PRO A 337 -17.23 -0.66 0.67
N LEU A 338 -16.76 0.09 1.68
CA LEU A 338 -17.16 1.47 1.88
C LEU A 338 -16.61 2.39 0.77
N TYR A 339 -15.34 2.22 0.40
CA TYR A 339 -14.75 3.01 -0.69
C TYR A 339 -15.32 2.61 -2.05
N HIS A 340 -15.57 1.33 -2.28
CA HIS A 340 -16.30 0.85 -3.47
C HIS A 340 -17.68 1.50 -3.56
N ALA A 341 -18.45 1.48 -2.47
CA ALA A 341 -19.77 2.10 -2.42
C ALA A 341 -19.73 3.62 -2.69
N LEU A 342 -18.72 4.33 -2.20
CA LEU A 342 -18.52 5.76 -2.52
C LEU A 342 -18.34 5.96 -4.03
N LEU A 343 -17.46 5.19 -4.66
CA LEU A 343 -17.26 5.23 -6.11
C LEU A 343 -18.55 4.87 -6.86
N SER A 344 -19.33 3.88 -6.39
CA SER A 344 -20.60 3.51 -6.99
C SER A 344 -21.65 4.62 -6.89
N ARG A 345 -21.74 5.34 -5.75
CA ARG A 345 -22.62 6.50 -5.61
C ARG A 345 -22.19 7.64 -6.52
N PHE A 346 -20.90 7.95 -6.54
CA PHE A 346 -20.36 8.95 -7.46
C PHE A 346 -20.64 8.58 -8.92
N HIS A 347 -20.48 7.31 -9.29
CA HIS A 347 -20.81 6.81 -10.62
C HIS A 347 -22.28 6.99 -10.98
N ALA A 348 -23.19 6.64 -10.07
CA ALA A 348 -24.63 6.80 -10.29
C ALA A 348 -25.02 8.28 -10.51
N LEU A 349 -24.35 9.22 -9.83
CA LEU A 349 -24.61 10.65 -9.96
C LEU A 349 -24.00 11.27 -11.24
N THR A 350 -22.87 10.73 -11.71
CA THR A 350 -22.02 11.44 -12.69
C THR A 350 -21.81 10.71 -14.00
N GLY A 351 -22.15 9.42 -14.06
CA GLY A 351 -21.75 8.51 -15.13
C GLY A 351 -20.26 8.11 -15.11
N CYS A 352 -19.46 8.62 -14.16
CA CYS A 352 -18.01 8.39 -14.07
C CYS A 352 -17.68 7.47 -12.89
N PRO A 353 -17.12 6.26 -13.10
CA PRO A 353 -16.75 5.33 -12.03
C PRO A 353 -15.33 5.54 -11.51
N VAL A 354 -14.77 6.73 -11.72
CA VAL A 354 -13.39 7.10 -11.38
C VAL A 354 -13.40 8.23 -10.37
N LEU A 355 -12.49 8.19 -9.41
CA LEU A 355 -12.15 9.31 -8.52
C LEU A 355 -10.66 9.64 -8.61
N VAL A 356 -10.31 10.91 -8.43
CA VAL A 356 -8.94 11.28 -8.07
C VAL A 356 -8.64 10.71 -6.70
N ASN A 357 -7.52 10.02 -6.54
CA ASN A 357 -7.02 9.58 -5.24
C ASN A 357 -5.55 9.99 -5.08
N THR A 358 -5.26 10.70 -3.99
CA THR A 358 -3.90 11.00 -3.55
C THR A 358 -3.74 10.77 -2.05
N SER A 359 -2.50 10.69 -1.58
CA SER A 359 -2.19 10.46 -0.18
C SER A 359 -2.83 11.51 0.73
N PHE A 360 -3.31 11.15 1.91
CA PHE A 360 -3.76 12.14 2.88
C PHE A 360 -2.57 12.64 3.71
N ASN A 361 -1.93 13.69 3.20
CA ASN A 361 -0.81 14.41 3.79
C ASN A 361 -0.53 15.70 3.02
N VAL A 362 0.35 16.53 3.57
CA VAL A 362 1.00 17.65 2.88
C VAL A 362 2.43 17.28 2.47
N ARG A 363 3.09 18.10 1.66
CA ARG A 363 4.49 17.88 1.27
C ARG A 363 5.38 17.88 2.52
N GLY A 364 6.24 16.86 2.64
CA GLY A 364 7.16 16.69 3.77
C GLY A 364 6.63 15.81 4.91
N GLU A 365 5.31 15.57 4.96
CA GLU A 365 4.70 14.76 6.02
C GLU A 365 4.37 13.32 5.57
N PRO A 366 4.39 12.33 6.49
CA PRO A 366 3.84 11.01 6.22
C PRO A 366 2.32 11.04 6.01
N ILE A 367 1.76 9.97 5.47
CA ILE A 367 0.30 9.78 5.40
C ILE A 367 -0.28 9.84 6.83
N VAL A 368 -1.36 10.59 7.02
CA VAL A 368 -2.03 10.71 8.33
C VAL A 368 -2.39 9.33 8.88
N CYS A 369 -2.08 9.09 10.15
CA CYS A 369 -2.31 7.80 10.79
C CYS A 369 -3.55 7.85 11.68
N THR A 370 -3.62 8.83 12.57
CA THR A 370 -4.65 8.99 13.60
C THR A 370 -5.74 9.99 13.21
N PRO A 371 -6.92 9.97 13.87
CA PRO A 371 -7.94 11.00 13.67
C PRO A 371 -7.44 12.42 13.97
N ALA A 372 -6.51 12.56 14.93
CA ALA A 372 -5.90 13.84 15.27
C ALA A 372 -5.00 14.34 14.12
N ASP A 373 -4.22 13.46 13.50
CA ASP A 373 -3.42 13.80 12.32
C ASP A 373 -4.31 14.22 11.15
N ALA A 374 -5.41 13.49 10.92
CA ALA A 374 -6.36 13.78 9.86
C ALA A 374 -7.04 15.15 10.06
N TYR A 375 -7.51 15.44 11.28
CA TYR A 375 -8.11 16.74 11.61
C TYR A 375 -7.08 17.86 11.49
N ARG A 376 -5.85 17.68 12.01
CA ARG A 376 -4.79 18.69 11.88
C ARG A 376 -4.45 18.98 10.42
N CYS A 377 -4.27 17.94 9.60
CA CYS A 377 -3.99 18.09 8.17
C CYS A 377 -5.16 18.77 7.44
N PHE A 378 -6.40 18.40 7.76
CA PHE A 378 -7.60 19.08 7.27
C PHE A 378 -7.61 20.57 7.64
N MET A 379 -7.24 20.89 8.87
CA MET A 379 -7.22 22.26 9.34
C MET A 379 -6.07 23.10 8.76
N ARG A 380 -4.94 22.49 8.44
CA ARG A 380 -3.76 23.14 7.82
C ARG A 380 -3.82 23.30 6.30
N THR A 381 -4.79 22.68 5.64
CA THR A 381 -4.96 22.73 4.18
C THR A 381 -6.28 23.39 3.80
N GLU A 382 -6.45 23.70 2.51
CA GLU A 382 -7.72 24.20 1.98
C GLU A 382 -8.64 23.07 1.49
N MET A 383 -8.63 21.90 2.14
CA MET A 383 -9.62 20.87 1.84
C MET A 383 -11.01 21.40 2.22
N ASP A 384 -12.02 21.18 1.37
CA ASP A 384 -13.37 21.67 1.62
C ASP A 384 -14.03 20.89 2.76
N HIS A 385 -13.86 19.57 2.78
CA HIS A 385 -14.52 18.69 3.74
C HIS A 385 -13.60 17.57 4.23
N LEU A 386 -13.90 17.05 5.42
CA LEU A 386 -13.29 15.84 5.98
C LEU A 386 -14.38 14.83 6.37
N ALA A 387 -14.35 13.66 5.76
CA ALA A 387 -15.08 12.48 6.20
C ALA A 387 -14.14 11.58 7.03
N VAL A 388 -14.44 11.42 8.33
CA VAL A 388 -13.62 10.67 9.29
C VAL A 388 -14.51 9.74 10.11
N GLY A 389 -14.42 8.42 9.85
CA GLY A 389 -15.42 7.47 10.37
C GLY A 389 -16.82 7.87 9.93
N SER A 390 -17.78 7.87 10.85
CA SER A 390 -19.16 8.33 10.59
C SER A 390 -19.36 9.85 10.67
N PHE A 391 -18.29 10.65 10.69
CA PHE A 391 -18.37 12.09 10.86
C PHE A 391 -18.00 12.85 9.60
N LEU A 392 -18.79 13.88 9.26
CA LEU A 392 -18.50 14.82 8.19
C LEU A 392 -18.28 16.21 8.78
N LEU A 393 -17.18 16.84 8.36
CA LEU A 393 -16.80 18.19 8.75
C LEU A 393 -16.75 19.08 7.51
N ASP A 394 -17.33 20.26 7.62
CA ASP A 394 -17.22 21.36 6.64
C ASP A 394 -16.18 22.35 7.14
N LYS A 395 -15.20 22.66 6.29
CA LYS A 395 -14.08 23.55 6.60
C LYS A 395 -14.56 24.95 7.00
N SER A 396 -15.60 25.45 6.37
CA SER A 396 -16.15 26.79 6.61
C SER A 396 -16.80 26.95 7.99
N ARG A 397 -17.13 25.83 8.64
CA ARG A 397 -17.77 25.78 9.96
C ARG A 397 -16.79 25.51 11.10
N GLN A 398 -15.51 25.24 10.79
CA GLN A 398 -14.53 24.91 11.82
C GLN A 398 -14.02 26.17 12.53
N PRO A 399 -13.75 26.09 13.84
CA PRO A 399 -13.02 27.15 14.52
C PRO A 399 -11.60 27.28 13.95
N ALA A 400 -11.01 28.47 14.07
CA ALA A 400 -9.60 28.66 13.72
C ALA A 400 -8.70 27.75 14.57
N LEU A 401 -7.62 27.24 13.98
CA LEU A 401 -6.64 26.46 14.74
C LEU A 401 -5.93 27.38 15.74
N THR A 402 -5.96 27.05 17.02
CA THR A 402 -5.15 27.71 18.06
C THR A 402 -3.75 27.10 18.07
N ASP A 403 -2.72 27.93 18.28
CA ASP A 403 -1.32 27.52 18.43
C ASP A 403 -0.70 26.78 17.22
N ASP A 404 -1.05 27.15 15.98
CA ASP A 404 -0.39 26.61 14.79
C ASP A 404 0.96 27.33 14.55
N ALA A 405 2.05 26.73 15.01
CA ALA A 405 3.39 27.13 14.55
C ALA A 405 3.49 26.92 13.02
N ASP A 406 4.34 27.71 12.35
CA ASP A 406 4.57 27.66 10.89
C ASP A 406 5.16 26.30 10.48
N TRP A 407 4.30 25.29 10.34
CA TRP A 407 4.65 23.88 10.07
C TRP A 407 5.45 23.71 8.79
N ARG A 408 5.35 24.67 7.86
CA ARG A 408 6.17 24.75 6.64
C ARG A 408 7.67 24.88 6.93
N ARG A 409 8.04 25.19 8.18
CA ARG A 409 9.43 25.25 8.67
C ARG A 409 9.86 24.03 9.49
N GLU A 410 8.93 23.17 9.92
CA GLU A 410 9.25 22.00 10.77
C GLU A 410 9.93 20.87 10.00
N PHE A 411 9.66 20.75 8.70
CA PHE A 411 10.27 19.75 7.83
C PHE A 411 11.12 20.45 6.77
N ALA A 412 12.43 20.21 6.81
CA ALA A 412 13.34 20.69 5.77
C ALA A 412 12.90 20.13 4.41
N LEU A 413 12.76 21.01 3.43
CA LEU A 413 12.51 20.64 2.04
C LEU A 413 13.84 20.17 1.46
N ASP A 414 13.93 18.90 1.07
CA ASP A 414 14.98 18.39 0.18
C ASP A 414 14.87 18.99 -1.22
#